data_AF-A0A934E727-F1
#
_entry.id   AF-A0A934E727-F1
#
_cell.length_a   1.000
_cell.length_b   1.000
_cell.length_c   1.000
_cell.angle_alpha   90.00
_cell.angle_beta   90.00
_cell.angle_gamma   90.00
#
_symmetry.space_group_name_H-M   'P 1'
#
loop_
_entity.id
_entity.type
_entity.pdbx_description
1 polymer ?
#
loop_
_entity_poly.entity_id
_entity_poly.type
_entity_poly.pdbx_seq_one_letter_code
_entity_poly.pdbx_strand_id
1 'polypeptide(L)'
;MTSKPNVSDKMEILITGFGGQGIVLAGQIVGKAASLIDHKESTLTQSYGPEARGGSCSAQVIISDGYIHFPYVRHPDILVCMSQGGFDKHAAMLKETGILIVDQNLVNTAEVPDSRCFAIPATRLAEELGRKMMANIVMVGFFTAITRAISLDAARSTVTGSVPRGTEALNLTAFDKGHDFGLATLKGRRKKAEGKKGTSG
;
A
#
# COMPACT_ATOMS: atom_id res chain seq x y z
N MET A 1 36.59 9.09 17.34
CA MET A 1 36.11 8.41 16.11
C MET A 1 34.72 7.87 16.41
N THR A 2 33.67 8.67 16.23
CA THR A 2 32.29 8.23 16.38
C THR A 2 31.87 7.54 15.08
N SER A 3 31.71 6.23 15.14
CA SER A 3 31.15 5.43 14.04
C SER A 3 29.81 6.02 13.63
N LYS A 4 29.65 6.33 12.34
CA LYS A 4 28.36 6.71 11.76
C LYS A 4 27.31 5.64 12.13
N PRO A 5 26.08 6.03 12.49
CA PRO A 5 25.00 5.06 12.63
C PRO A 5 24.86 4.33 11.29
N ASN A 6 24.77 3.00 11.37
CA ASN A 6 24.48 2.12 10.26
C ASN A 6 23.20 2.61 9.57
N VAL A 7 23.17 2.62 8.22
CA VAL A 7 22.00 3.09 7.46
C VAL A 7 20.77 2.34 7.96
N SER A 8 19.83 3.05 8.59
CA SER A 8 18.57 2.46 9.01
C SER A 8 17.85 1.94 7.77
N ASP A 9 17.29 0.73 7.86
CA ASP A 9 16.46 0.17 6.80
C ASP A 9 15.24 1.08 6.63
N LYS A 10 15.32 2.00 5.66
CA LYS A 10 14.24 2.87 5.28
C LYS A 10 13.41 2.19 4.20
N MET A 11 12.10 2.26 4.37
CA MET A 11 11.13 1.75 3.40
C MET A 11 10.45 2.93 2.73
N GLU A 12 10.62 3.05 1.41
CA GLU A 12 9.98 4.08 0.59
C GLU A 12 8.70 3.52 -0.04
N ILE A 13 7.56 4.17 0.22
CA ILE A 13 6.23 3.74 -0.21
C ILE A 13 5.59 4.84 -1.04
N LEU A 14 5.11 4.50 -2.24
CA LEU A 14 4.35 5.41 -3.09
C LEU A 14 2.94 4.84 -3.33
N ILE A 15 1.92 5.60 -2.97
CA ILE A 15 0.52 5.28 -3.22
C ILE A 15 -0.01 6.28 -4.23
N THR A 16 -0.62 5.82 -5.33
CA THR A 16 -1.09 6.68 -6.42
C THR A 16 -2.47 6.27 -6.93
N GLY A 17 -3.24 7.26 -7.37
CA GLY A 17 -4.58 7.09 -7.92
C GLY A 17 -5.13 8.40 -8.48
N PHE A 18 -6.44 8.52 -8.50
CA PHE A 18 -7.18 9.75 -8.81
C PHE A 18 -7.60 10.51 -7.56
N GLY A 19 -7.78 11.82 -7.69
CA GLY A 19 -8.43 12.64 -6.68
C GLY A 19 -9.80 12.06 -6.30
N GLY A 20 -10.09 12.00 -4.99
CA GLY A 20 -11.33 11.42 -4.46
C GLY A 20 -11.26 9.93 -4.12
N GLN A 21 -10.23 9.19 -4.54
CA GLN A 21 -10.07 7.77 -4.18
C GLN A 21 -9.55 7.55 -2.75
N GLY A 22 -9.26 8.60 -1.97
CA GLY A 22 -8.72 8.46 -0.62
C GLY A 22 -7.24 8.06 -0.56
N ILE A 23 -6.45 8.38 -1.59
CA ILE A 23 -5.01 8.10 -1.68
C ILE A 23 -4.22 8.74 -0.53
N VAL A 24 -4.48 10.03 -0.25
CA VAL A 24 -3.84 10.74 0.88
C VAL A 24 -4.21 10.09 2.21
N LEU A 25 -5.48 9.73 2.39
CA LEU A 25 -5.93 9.07 3.62
C LEU A 25 -5.22 7.72 3.80
N ALA A 26 -5.05 6.93 2.73
CA ALA A 26 -4.29 5.69 2.80
C ALA A 26 -2.83 5.94 3.24
N GLY A 27 -2.16 6.94 2.66
CA GLY A 27 -0.82 7.34 3.09
C GLY A 27 -0.75 7.83 4.54
N GLN A 28 -1.73 8.61 4.98
CA GLN A 28 -1.86 9.04 6.37
C GLN A 28 -2.03 7.87 7.33
N ILE A 29 -2.86 6.88 6.98
CA ILE A 29 -3.04 5.68 7.80
C ILE A 29 -1.73 4.92 7.92
N VAL A 30 -1.03 4.69 6.81
CA VAL A 30 0.26 3.96 6.84
C VAL A 30 1.30 4.70 7.68
N GLY A 31 1.48 6.02 7.47
CA GLY A 31 2.48 6.79 8.21
C GLY A 31 2.14 6.95 9.70
N LYS A 32 0.85 7.14 10.05
CA LYS A 32 0.41 7.22 11.45
C LYS A 32 0.51 5.87 12.15
N ALA A 33 0.17 4.77 11.49
CA ALA A 33 0.32 3.42 12.06
C ALA A 33 1.79 3.15 12.39
N ALA A 34 2.69 3.45 11.45
CA ALA A 34 4.13 3.29 11.63
C ALA A 34 4.67 4.15 12.80
N SER A 35 4.25 5.40 12.90
CA SER A 35 4.81 6.34 13.87
C SER A 35 4.19 6.28 15.25
N LEU A 36 2.86 6.25 15.34
CA LEU A 36 2.14 6.39 16.60
C LEU A 36 2.04 5.08 17.37
N ILE A 37 2.12 3.94 16.67
CA ILE A 37 1.85 2.62 17.26
C ILE A 37 3.05 1.70 17.10
N ASP A 38 3.63 1.60 15.91
CA ASP A 38 4.84 0.78 15.70
C ASP A 38 6.14 1.48 16.16
N HIS A 39 6.04 2.73 16.64
CA HIS A 39 7.16 3.52 17.19
C HIS A 39 8.34 3.71 16.23
N LYS A 40 8.05 3.87 14.93
CA LYS A 40 9.03 4.17 13.87
C LYS A 40 9.02 5.65 13.49
N GLU A 41 10.07 6.12 12.85
CA GLU A 41 10.04 7.41 12.17
C GLU A 41 9.21 7.29 10.89
N SER A 42 8.36 8.29 10.62
CA SER A 42 7.61 8.35 9.37
C SER A 42 7.40 9.76 8.85
N THR A 43 7.53 9.93 7.54
CA THR A 43 7.18 11.17 6.83
C THR A 43 6.12 10.90 5.78
N LEU A 44 5.21 11.86 5.59
CA LEU A 44 4.21 11.85 4.52
C LEU A 44 4.36 13.12 3.68
N THR A 45 4.57 12.95 2.38
CA THR A 45 4.46 14.01 1.38
C THR A 45 3.33 13.66 0.40
N GLN A 46 2.56 14.64 -0.02
CA GLN A 46 1.46 14.43 -0.98
C GLN A 46 1.66 15.29 -2.22
N SER A 47 1.21 14.80 -3.38
CA SER A 47 1.23 15.55 -4.63
C SER A 47 -0.10 15.39 -5.36
N TYR A 48 -0.56 16.50 -5.93
CA TYR A 48 -1.73 16.56 -6.80
C TYR A 48 -1.29 16.98 -8.20
N GLY A 49 -1.89 16.35 -9.21
CA GLY A 49 -1.74 16.77 -10.61
C GLY A 49 -2.44 18.11 -10.85
N PRO A 50 -2.01 18.87 -11.88
CA PRO A 50 -2.55 20.19 -12.19
C PRO A 50 -3.99 20.17 -12.71
N GLU A 51 -4.60 18.99 -12.90
CA GLU A 51 -5.92 18.85 -13.49
C GLU A 51 -7.05 19.20 -12.49
N ALA A 52 -8.04 19.98 -12.95
CA ALA A 52 -9.21 20.30 -12.15
C ALA A 52 -9.99 19.03 -11.76
N ARG A 53 -10.27 18.85 -10.45
CA ARG A 53 -11.07 17.76 -9.83
C ARG A 53 -11.06 16.41 -10.56
N GLY A 54 -10.25 15.47 -10.06
CA GLY A 54 -10.13 14.12 -10.61
C GLY A 54 -8.76 13.82 -11.22
N GLY A 55 -7.84 14.79 -11.17
CA GLY A 55 -6.45 14.62 -11.56
C GLY A 55 -5.67 13.58 -10.76
N SER A 56 -4.43 13.33 -11.18
CA SER A 56 -3.54 12.38 -10.52
C SER A 56 -3.31 12.80 -9.06
N CYS A 57 -3.32 11.84 -8.14
CA CYS A 57 -3.09 12.06 -6.72
C CYS A 57 -2.11 11.02 -6.21
N SER A 58 -1.12 11.44 -5.43
CA SER A 58 -0.14 10.54 -4.84
C SER A 58 0.20 10.91 -3.40
N ALA A 59 0.51 9.89 -2.62
CA ALA A 59 1.04 9.96 -1.27
C ALA A 59 2.36 9.19 -1.20
N GLN A 60 3.40 9.86 -0.74
CA GLN A 60 4.74 9.33 -0.52
C GLN A 60 4.94 9.16 0.98
N VAL A 61 5.11 7.93 1.42
CA VAL A 61 5.35 7.59 2.83
C VAL A 61 6.75 7.00 2.94
N ILE A 62 7.53 7.49 3.89
CA ILE A 62 8.80 6.87 4.27
C ILE A 62 8.63 6.37 5.70
N ILE A 63 9.09 5.15 5.96
CA ILE A 63 9.14 4.54 7.29
C ILE A 63 10.58 4.15 7.57
N SER A 64 11.09 4.41 8.78
CA SER A 64 12.43 4.00 9.17
C SER A 64 12.53 3.75 10.67
N ASP A 65 13.41 2.84 11.08
CA ASP A 65 13.75 2.64 12.50
C ASP A 65 14.68 3.76 13.05
N GLY A 66 15.12 4.69 12.19
CA GLY A 66 15.95 5.82 12.55
C GLY A 66 15.57 7.11 11.82
N TYR A 67 16.33 8.18 12.03
CA TYR A 67 16.00 9.51 11.52
C TYR A 67 15.84 9.58 9.99
N ILE A 68 14.75 10.20 9.55
CA ILE A 68 14.49 10.48 8.15
C ILE A 68 15.05 11.87 7.80
N HIS A 69 16.20 11.90 7.13
CA HIS A 69 16.84 13.16 6.69
C HIS A 69 16.29 13.72 5.38
N PHE A 70 15.59 12.90 4.58
CA PHE A 70 15.05 13.30 3.28
C PHE A 70 13.64 12.74 3.08
N PRO A 71 12.59 13.60 2.99
CA PRO A 71 11.19 13.18 3.08
C PRO A 71 10.52 12.85 1.73
N TYR A 72 11.30 12.64 0.66
CA TYR A 72 10.78 12.33 -0.67
C TYR A 72 11.20 10.93 -1.13
N VAL A 73 10.23 10.21 -1.71
CA VAL A 73 10.44 8.90 -2.35
C VAL A 73 11.11 9.12 -3.70
N ARG A 74 12.16 8.34 -3.97
CA ARG A 74 12.88 8.36 -5.26
C ARG A 74 12.74 7.03 -5.98
N HIS A 75 12.93 5.94 -5.24
CA HIS A 75 12.81 4.59 -5.75
C HIS A 75 11.99 3.80 -4.74
N PRO A 76 10.65 3.69 -4.90
CA PRO A 76 9.84 3.02 -3.91
C PRO A 76 10.24 1.55 -3.76
N ASP A 77 10.26 1.08 -2.51
CA ASP A 77 10.24 -0.34 -2.15
C ASP A 77 8.85 -0.93 -2.39
N ILE A 78 7.81 -0.11 -2.20
CA ILE A 78 6.42 -0.51 -2.41
C ILE A 78 5.71 0.56 -3.25
N LEU A 79 5.10 0.15 -4.35
CA LEU A 79 4.24 0.98 -5.19
C LEU A 79 2.81 0.43 -5.15
N VAL A 80 1.86 1.26 -4.73
CA VAL A 80 0.43 0.95 -4.72
C VAL A 80 -0.27 1.79 -5.80
N CYS A 81 -0.87 1.17 -6.80
CA CYS A 81 -1.56 1.86 -7.89
C CYS A 81 -3.05 1.55 -7.93
N MET A 82 -3.87 2.59 -7.82
CA MET A 82 -5.34 2.55 -7.91
C MET A 82 -5.87 3.22 -9.20
N SER A 83 -4.99 3.46 -10.17
CA SER A 83 -5.30 4.04 -11.48
C SER A 83 -4.23 3.66 -12.49
N GLN A 84 -4.60 3.41 -13.76
CA GLN A 84 -3.65 3.16 -14.84
C GLN A 84 -2.64 4.30 -15.00
N GLY A 85 -3.09 5.56 -15.05
CA GLY A 85 -2.17 6.70 -15.24
C GLY A 85 -1.14 6.86 -14.11
N GLY A 86 -1.50 6.52 -12.87
CA GLY A 86 -0.55 6.45 -11.76
C GLY A 86 0.48 5.33 -11.91
N PHE A 87 0.04 4.17 -12.43
CA PHE A 87 0.94 3.07 -12.76
C PHE A 87 1.91 3.47 -13.88
N ASP A 88 1.40 3.97 -15.00
CA ASP A 88 2.22 4.37 -16.17
C ASP A 88 3.29 5.40 -15.79
N LYS A 89 2.93 6.34 -14.91
CA LYS A 89 3.83 7.40 -14.44
C LYS A 89 4.93 6.91 -13.49
N HIS A 90 4.67 5.89 -12.69
CA HIS A 90 5.49 5.57 -11.52
C HIS A 90 6.11 4.16 -11.53
N ALA A 91 5.62 3.24 -12.37
CA ALA A 91 6.11 1.86 -12.42
C ALA A 91 7.61 1.76 -12.70
N ALA A 92 8.15 2.64 -13.54
CA ALA A 92 9.58 2.68 -13.87
C ALA A 92 10.48 3.10 -12.69
N MET A 93 9.93 3.74 -11.65
CA MET A 93 10.70 4.14 -10.46
C MET A 93 10.81 3.01 -9.43
N LEU A 94 9.91 2.02 -9.47
CA LEU A 94 9.88 0.91 -8.53
C LEU A 94 11.18 0.11 -8.58
N LYS A 95 11.79 -0.15 -7.42
CA LYS A 95 13.00 -0.97 -7.31
C LYS A 95 12.79 -2.34 -7.97
N GLU A 96 13.86 -2.95 -8.49
CA GLU A 96 13.79 -4.29 -9.09
C GLU A 96 13.22 -5.34 -8.12
N THR A 97 13.61 -5.26 -6.85
CA THR A 97 13.12 -6.10 -5.75
C THR A 97 11.83 -5.57 -5.10
N GLY A 98 11.30 -4.46 -5.58
CA GLY A 98 10.15 -3.77 -5.01
C GLY A 98 8.83 -4.49 -5.26
N ILE A 99 7.86 -4.25 -4.39
CA ILE A 99 6.52 -4.82 -4.43
C ILE A 99 5.60 -3.86 -5.18
N LEU A 100 4.91 -4.36 -6.21
CA LEU A 100 3.81 -3.66 -6.86
C LEU A 100 2.48 -4.19 -6.31
N ILE A 101 1.61 -3.31 -5.86
CA ILE A 101 0.23 -3.60 -5.46
C ILE A 101 -0.72 -2.84 -6.37
N VAL A 102 -1.73 -3.51 -6.93
CA VAL A 102 -2.67 -2.87 -7.86
C VAL A 102 -4.12 -3.22 -7.58
N ASP A 103 -5.02 -2.30 -7.92
CA ASP A 103 -6.40 -2.66 -8.18
C ASP A 103 -6.51 -3.34 -9.55
N GLN A 104 -6.77 -4.65 -9.54
CA GLN A 104 -6.75 -5.50 -10.74
C GLN A 104 -7.82 -5.14 -11.79
N ASN A 105 -8.85 -4.38 -11.38
CA ASN A 105 -9.91 -3.94 -12.29
C ASN A 105 -9.59 -2.59 -12.94
N LEU A 106 -8.57 -1.86 -12.44
CA LEU A 106 -8.23 -0.51 -12.89
C LEU A 106 -6.84 -0.40 -13.53
N VAL A 107 -5.97 -1.40 -13.30
CA VAL A 107 -4.58 -1.36 -13.75
C VAL A 107 -4.22 -2.65 -14.50
N ASN A 108 -3.77 -2.49 -15.74
CA ASN A 108 -3.16 -3.55 -16.53
C ASN A 108 -1.66 -3.62 -16.23
N THR A 109 -1.20 -4.79 -15.78
CA THR A 109 0.19 -5.05 -15.42
C THR A 109 0.84 -6.14 -16.28
N ALA A 110 0.40 -6.32 -17.53
CA ALA A 110 0.86 -7.41 -18.41
C ALA A 110 2.39 -7.52 -18.54
N GLU A 111 3.10 -6.39 -18.44
CA GLU A 111 4.56 -6.33 -18.57
C GLU A 111 5.31 -6.49 -17.24
N VAL A 112 4.61 -6.58 -16.11
CA VAL A 112 5.23 -6.71 -14.80
C VAL A 112 5.35 -8.18 -14.41
N PRO A 113 6.54 -8.66 -13.98
CA PRO A 113 6.70 -10.02 -13.48
C PRO A 113 5.72 -10.35 -12.34
N ASP A 114 5.00 -11.47 -12.49
CA ASP A 114 4.02 -11.96 -11.49
C ASP A 114 4.64 -12.09 -10.10
N SER A 115 5.94 -12.43 -10.01
CA SER A 115 6.64 -12.61 -8.72
C SER A 115 6.55 -11.40 -7.78
N ARG A 116 6.45 -10.18 -8.31
CA ARG A 116 6.43 -8.94 -7.52
C ARG A 116 5.15 -8.11 -7.64
N CYS A 117 4.22 -8.48 -8.52
CA CYS A 117 2.91 -7.83 -8.65
C CYS A 117 1.87 -8.55 -7.80
N PHE A 118 1.16 -7.83 -6.93
CA PHE A 118 0.08 -8.33 -6.09
C PHE A 118 -1.20 -7.58 -6.43
N ALA A 119 -2.20 -8.30 -6.92
CA ALA A 119 -3.42 -7.70 -7.45
C ALA A 119 -4.61 -8.02 -6.55
N ILE A 120 -5.46 -7.03 -6.29
CA ILE A 120 -6.70 -7.16 -5.52
C ILE A 120 -7.84 -6.45 -6.25
N PRO A 121 -9.07 -6.97 -6.29
CA PRO A 121 -10.23 -6.25 -6.80
C PRO A 121 -10.78 -5.26 -5.74
N ALA A 122 -9.95 -4.31 -5.29
CA ALA A 122 -10.27 -3.44 -4.14
C ALA A 122 -11.56 -2.63 -4.37
N THR A 123 -11.75 -2.07 -5.56
CA THR A 123 -12.95 -1.32 -5.94
C THR A 123 -14.20 -2.20 -5.87
N ARG A 124 -14.14 -3.41 -6.41
CA ARG A 124 -15.26 -4.35 -6.39
C ARG A 124 -15.60 -4.80 -4.96
N LEU A 125 -14.60 -5.10 -4.14
CA LEU A 125 -14.80 -5.49 -2.74
C LEU A 125 -15.46 -4.36 -1.93
N ALA A 126 -15.13 -3.10 -2.22
CA ALA A 126 -15.77 -1.94 -1.61
C ALA A 126 -17.20 -1.71 -2.13
N GLU A 127 -17.47 -1.99 -3.41
CA GLU A 127 -18.81 -1.95 -4.00
C GLU A 127 -19.75 -2.99 -3.37
N GLU A 128 -19.26 -4.20 -3.08
CA GLU A 128 -20.01 -5.24 -2.36
C GLU A 128 -20.41 -4.83 -0.93
N LEU A 129 -19.67 -3.88 -0.32
CA LEU A 129 -20.01 -3.28 0.98
C LEU A 129 -20.95 -2.08 0.86
N GLY A 130 -21.46 -1.80 -0.35
CA GLY A 130 -22.37 -0.70 -0.65
C GLY A 130 -21.69 0.68 -0.67
N ARG A 131 -20.36 0.76 -0.62
CA ARG A 131 -19.63 2.02 -0.54
C ARG A 131 -18.30 1.96 -1.30
N LYS A 132 -18.36 2.26 -2.60
CA LYS A 132 -17.19 2.37 -3.49
C LYS A 132 -16.05 3.24 -2.95
N MET A 133 -16.37 4.27 -2.16
CA MET A 133 -15.40 5.17 -1.53
C MET A 133 -14.45 4.50 -0.52
N MET A 134 -14.69 3.24 -0.13
CA MET A 134 -13.81 2.46 0.77
C MET A 134 -12.74 1.64 0.07
N ALA A 135 -12.59 1.74 -1.25
CA ALA A 135 -11.58 0.99 -2.00
C ALA A 135 -10.15 1.21 -1.44
N ASN A 136 -9.84 2.41 -0.96
CA ASN A 136 -8.56 2.71 -0.30
C ASN A 136 -8.38 1.95 1.01
N ILE A 137 -9.43 1.75 1.80
CA ILE A 137 -9.35 1.03 3.07
C ILE A 137 -9.16 -0.47 2.83
N VAL A 138 -9.86 -1.03 1.83
CA VAL A 138 -9.58 -2.40 1.34
C VAL A 138 -8.12 -2.51 0.89
N MET A 139 -7.63 -1.51 0.14
CA MET A 139 -6.25 -1.48 -0.33
C MET A 139 -5.24 -1.41 0.82
N VAL A 140 -5.51 -0.63 1.88
CA VAL A 140 -4.66 -0.57 3.08
C VAL A 140 -4.61 -1.91 3.82
N GLY A 141 -5.74 -2.62 3.92
CA GLY A 141 -5.78 -3.99 4.45
C GLY A 141 -4.91 -4.96 3.66
N PHE A 142 -5.06 -4.96 2.34
CA PHE A 142 -4.25 -5.78 1.44
C PHE A 142 -2.77 -5.43 1.52
N PHE A 143 -2.43 -4.14 1.48
CA PHE A 143 -1.08 -3.63 1.68
C PHE A 143 -0.47 -4.14 2.99
N THR A 144 -1.21 -4.11 4.09
CA THR A 144 -0.73 -4.56 5.41
C THR A 144 -0.39 -6.05 5.38
N ALA A 145 -1.26 -6.88 4.79
CA ALA A 145 -1.03 -8.32 4.68
C ALA A 145 0.17 -8.68 3.79
N ILE A 146 0.29 -8.04 2.62
CA ILE A 146 1.32 -8.34 1.63
C ILE A 146 2.70 -7.88 2.10
N THR A 147 2.78 -6.66 2.63
CA THR A 147 4.07 -5.97 2.85
C THR A 147 4.57 -6.14 4.27
N ARG A 148 3.66 -6.24 5.26
CA ARG A 148 3.98 -6.17 6.70
C ARG A 148 4.81 -4.92 7.06
N ALA A 149 4.68 -3.85 6.27
CA ALA A 149 5.37 -2.58 6.51
C ALA A 149 4.95 -1.93 7.83
N ILE A 150 3.70 -2.18 8.23
CA ILE A 150 3.09 -1.80 9.51
C ILE A 150 2.44 -3.04 10.15
N SER A 151 2.34 -3.06 11.47
CA SER A 151 1.66 -4.14 12.18
C SER A 151 0.15 -4.12 11.94
N LEU A 152 -0.49 -5.28 12.07
CA LEU A 152 -1.95 -5.41 11.91
C LEU A 152 -2.70 -4.55 12.94
N ASP A 153 -2.24 -4.54 14.19
CA ASP A 153 -2.85 -3.78 15.27
C ASP A 153 -2.70 -2.26 15.03
N ALA A 154 -1.52 -1.83 14.59
CA ALA A 154 -1.29 -0.45 14.21
C ALA A 154 -2.19 0.00 13.06
N ALA A 155 -2.29 -0.83 12.02
CA ALA A 155 -3.14 -0.55 10.87
C ALA A 155 -4.61 -0.45 11.26
N ARG A 156 -5.15 -1.42 12.00
CA ARG A 156 -6.56 -1.44 12.44
C ARG A 156 -6.90 -0.25 13.33
N SER A 157 -6.09 0.01 14.36
CA SER A 157 -6.30 1.12 15.29
C SER A 157 -6.27 2.47 14.57
N THR A 158 -5.33 2.64 13.64
CA THR A 158 -5.22 3.87 12.86
C THR A 158 -6.36 4.05 11.87
N VAL A 159 -6.86 2.97 11.24
CA VAL A 159 -8.07 3.02 10.41
C VAL A 159 -9.24 3.54 11.23
N THR A 160 -9.50 2.96 12.40
CA THR A 160 -10.59 3.38 13.30
C THR A 160 -10.49 4.86 13.67
N GLY A 161 -9.29 5.36 13.96
CA GLY A 161 -9.06 6.76 14.32
C GLY A 161 -9.03 7.75 13.15
N SER A 162 -8.95 7.29 11.90
CA SER A 162 -8.77 8.15 10.72
C SER A 162 -10.01 8.29 9.84
N VAL A 163 -11.04 7.47 10.07
CA VAL A 163 -12.29 7.47 9.30
C VAL A 163 -13.36 8.33 9.99
N PRO A 164 -14.41 8.79 9.27
CA PRO A 164 -15.50 9.56 9.87
C PRO A 164 -16.18 8.80 11.02
N ARG A 165 -16.53 9.54 12.09
CA ARG A 165 -17.25 8.98 13.23
C ARG A 165 -18.54 8.29 12.80
N GLY A 166 -18.83 7.13 13.38
CA GLY A 166 -19.99 6.30 13.05
C GLY A 166 -19.80 5.40 11.81
N THR A 167 -18.63 5.42 11.18
CA THR A 167 -18.30 4.55 10.03
C THR A 167 -17.24 3.50 10.35
N GLU A 168 -16.76 3.44 11.59
CA GLU A 168 -15.60 2.66 12.04
C GLU A 168 -15.77 1.17 11.76
N ALA A 169 -16.90 0.58 12.16
CA ALA A 169 -17.16 -0.84 12.00
C ALA A 169 -17.16 -1.26 10.51
N LEU A 170 -17.73 -0.41 9.64
CA LEU A 170 -17.80 -0.68 8.22
C LEU A 170 -16.43 -0.53 7.54
N ASN A 171 -15.63 0.45 7.94
CA ASN A 171 -14.26 0.59 7.45
C ASN A 171 -13.35 -0.53 7.95
N LEU A 172 -13.52 -1.00 9.19
CA LEU A 172 -12.80 -2.18 9.68
C LEU A 172 -13.16 -3.43 8.88
N THR A 173 -14.45 -3.61 8.55
CA THR A 173 -14.88 -4.70 7.66
C THR A 173 -14.21 -4.60 6.29
N ALA A 174 -14.11 -3.39 5.72
CA ALA A 174 -13.43 -3.17 4.45
C ALA A 174 -11.92 -3.48 4.53
N PHE A 175 -11.26 -3.03 5.61
CA PHE A 175 -9.86 -3.33 5.86
C PHE A 175 -9.63 -4.83 5.99
N ASP A 176 -10.46 -5.52 6.77
CA ASP A 176 -10.36 -6.97 7.00
C ASP A 176 -10.54 -7.77 5.71
N LYS A 177 -11.52 -7.39 4.86
CA LYS A 177 -11.67 -7.98 3.53
C LYS A 177 -10.38 -7.88 2.70
N GLY A 178 -9.72 -6.73 2.73
CA GLY A 178 -8.45 -6.53 2.04
C GLY A 178 -7.32 -7.38 2.61
N HIS A 179 -7.20 -7.39 3.93
CA HIS A 179 -6.18 -8.15 4.65
C HIS A 179 -6.32 -9.66 4.41
N ASP A 180 -7.54 -10.20 4.55
CA ASP A 180 -7.82 -11.62 4.35
C ASP A 180 -7.57 -12.05 2.91
N PHE A 181 -7.94 -11.21 1.94
CA PHE A 181 -7.59 -11.44 0.53
C PHE A 181 -6.07 -11.53 0.36
N GLY A 182 -5.31 -10.63 1.00
CA GLY A 182 -3.85 -10.65 0.98
C GLY A 182 -3.24 -11.93 1.55
N LEU A 183 -3.75 -12.41 2.70
CA LEU A 183 -3.33 -13.68 3.28
C LEU A 183 -3.63 -14.87 2.35
N ALA A 184 -4.79 -14.87 1.71
CA ALA A 184 -5.16 -15.89 0.74
C ALA A 184 -4.23 -15.87 -0.49
N THR A 185 -3.88 -14.69 -1.01
CA THR A 185 -2.92 -14.51 -2.11
C THR A 185 -1.55 -15.10 -1.75
N LEU A 186 -1.02 -14.77 -0.56
CA LEU A 186 0.27 -15.30 -0.08
C LEU A 186 0.25 -16.82 0.07
N LYS A 187 -0.82 -17.37 0.64
CA LYS A 187 -1.02 -18.82 0.77
C LYS A 187 -1.06 -19.52 -0.59
N GLY A 188 -1.76 -18.93 -1.57
CA GLY A 188 -1.83 -19.43 -2.94
C GLY A 188 -0.46 -19.46 -3.62
N ARG A 189 0.33 -18.39 -3.47
CA ARG A 189 1.70 -18.31 -4.02
C ARG A 189 2.64 -19.35 -3.40
N ARG A 190 2.58 -19.54 -2.08
CA ARG A 190 3.39 -20.55 -1.39
C ARG A 190 3.11 -21.97 -1.91
N LYS A 191 1.82 -22.35 -2.03
CA LYS A 191 1.43 -23.65 -2.58
C LYS A 191 1.93 -23.86 -4.02
N LYS A 192 1.85 -22.84 -4.87
CA LYS A 192 2.35 -22.90 -6.26
C LYS A 192 3.87 -23.08 -6.31
N ALA A 193 4.62 -22.45 -5.40
CA ALA A 193 6.06 -22.62 -5.28
C ALA A 193 6.46 -24.02 -4.78
N GLU A 194 5.73 -24.57 -3.80
CA GLU A 194 5.93 -25.92 -3.27
C GLU A 194 5.61 -27.00 -4.32
N GLY A 195 4.49 -26.87 -5.04
CA GLY A 195 4.08 -27.82 -6.07
C GLY A 195 5.05 -27.92 -7.26
N LYS A 196 5.69 -26.80 -7.64
CA LYS A 196 6.72 -26.79 -8.71
C LYS A 196 8.00 -27.53 -8.31
N LYS A 197 8.35 -27.57 -7.02
CA LYS A 197 9.55 -28.29 -6.55
C LYS A 197 9.37 -29.82 -6.56
N GLY A 198 8.14 -30.31 -6.47
CA GLY A 198 7.84 -31.75 -6.46
C GLY A 198 7.72 -32.41 -7.85
N THR A 199 7.70 -31.64 -8.94
CA THR A 199 7.58 -32.14 -10.33
C THR A 199 8.91 -32.14 -11.09
N SER A 200 10.01 -31.79 -10.44
CA SER A 200 11.37 -31.71 -11.02
C SER A 200 12.31 -32.80 -10.48
N GLY A 201 11.75 -33.87 -9.88
CA GLY A 201 12.49 -35.01 -9.34
C GLY A 201 12.22 -36.29 -10.13
#